data_AF-A0A7C1T3N0-F1
#
_entry.id   AF-A0A7C1T3N0-F1
#
_cell.length_a   1.000
_cell.length_b   1.000
_cell.length_c   1.000
_cell.angle_alpha   90.00
_cell.angle_beta   90.00
_cell.angle_gamma   90.00
#
_symmetry.space_group_name_H-M   'P 1'
#
loop_
_entity.id
_entity.type
_entity.pdbx_description
1 polymer ?
#
loop_
_entity_poly.entity_id
_entity_poly.type
_entity_poly.pdbx_seq_one_letter_code
_entity_poly.pdbx_strand_id
1 'polypeptide(L)'
;MKVADEFPEVLQGDTLPPPSFFNRHAKSIAAIMALVVFAAVGYAVYRLTEEVSYADVLRSLAATSTASIALAIIFTMLSFLTLCFYDLNALSFIGRKRPWPEVALTAFSAYAVGNVAGFGALSGGAIRYRAYSRAGLSPDEIGRIIAFVTLSFSLGLAILTTGSLIPMAGEIAPLLGMTSGTLATVSAAILLAILLLLGIARRGRLRIAGRTLNLPDTGTLSRQFLVTVLD
;
A
#
# COMPACT_ATOMS: atom_id res chain seq x y z
N MET A 1 9.96 46.60 43.26
CA MET A 1 11.13 45.85 42.77
C MET A 1 10.59 44.76 41.88
N LYS A 2 10.68 44.94 40.57
CA LYS A 2 9.97 44.18 39.53
C LYS A 2 11.00 43.62 38.56
N VAL A 3 10.62 42.53 37.89
CA VAL A 3 11.28 41.85 36.75
C VAL A 3 12.33 40.83 37.19
N ALA A 4 12.39 39.60 36.68
CA ALA A 4 11.48 38.63 36.05
C ALA A 4 12.40 37.42 35.83
N ASP A 5 11.92 36.21 36.06
CA ASP A 5 12.65 34.99 35.73
C ASP A 5 12.99 34.99 34.23
N GLU A 6 14.28 35.01 33.90
CA GLU A 6 14.78 34.80 32.54
C GLU A 6 14.50 33.35 32.13
N PHE A 7 13.45 33.18 31.34
CA PHE A 7 13.28 31.99 30.50
C PHE A 7 14.45 31.93 29.51
N PRO A 8 15.12 30.77 29.35
CA PRO A 8 16.18 30.64 28.35
C PRO A 8 15.59 30.90 26.96
N GLU A 9 16.25 31.79 26.21
CA GLU A 9 15.93 32.15 24.83
C GLU A 9 15.59 30.90 24.02
N VAL A 10 14.36 30.89 23.52
CA VAL A 10 13.91 30.02 22.45
C VAL A 10 14.94 30.08 21.34
N LEU A 11 15.46 28.91 20.96
CA LEU A 11 16.22 28.68 19.73
C LEU A 11 15.36 29.09 18.51
N GLN A 12 15.27 30.39 18.26
CA GLN A 12 14.87 30.98 16.99
C GLN A 12 16.07 30.84 16.05
N GLY A 13 16.09 29.70 15.37
CA GLY A 13 17.12 29.35 14.40
C GLY A 13 16.55 28.38 13.38
N ASP A 14 15.49 28.80 12.68
CA ASP A 14 15.07 28.22 11.41
C ASP A 14 16.25 28.23 10.43
N THR A 15 17.03 27.17 10.43
CA THR A 15 17.95 26.82 9.34
C THR A 15 17.66 25.39 8.93
N LEU A 16 16.43 25.15 8.48
CA LEU A 16 16.18 23.98 7.64
C LEU A 16 17.14 24.10 6.44
N PRO A 17 17.99 23.08 6.18
CA PRO A 17 18.93 23.14 5.06
C PRO A 17 18.16 23.43 3.77
N PRO A 18 18.74 24.24 2.84
CA PRO A 18 18.06 24.57 1.59
C PRO A 18 17.62 23.27 0.90
N PRO A 19 16.36 23.20 0.42
CA PRO A 19 15.84 21.97 -0.16
C PRO A 19 16.77 21.51 -1.28
N SER A 20 17.27 20.27 -1.18
CA SER A 20 18.14 19.68 -2.19
C SER A 20 17.49 19.76 -3.58
N PHE A 21 18.30 19.74 -4.64
CA PHE A 21 17.80 19.77 -6.03
C PHE A 21 16.69 18.72 -6.26
N PHE A 22 16.85 17.53 -5.66
CA PHE A 22 15.86 16.47 -5.65
C PHE A 22 14.55 16.87 -4.95
N ASN A 23 14.62 17.55 -3.81
CA ASN A 23 13.42 17.99 -3.09
C ASN A 23 12.68 19.11 -3.85
N ARG A 24 13.43 19.97 -4.57
CA ARG A 24 12.87 21.03 -5.41
C ARG A 24 12.16 20.51 -6.66
N HIS A 25 12.68 19.44 -7.27
CA HIS A 25 12.13 18.85 -8.51
C HIS A 25 11.39 17.53 -8.30
N ALA A 26 11.22 17.07 -7.06
CA ALA A 26 10.64 15.76 -6.72
C ALA A 26 9.31 15.50 -7.46
N LYS A 27 8.43 16.51 -7.52
CA LYS A 27 7.14 16.42 -8.21
C LYS A 27 7.29 16.22 -9.72
N SER A 28 8.18 16.99 -10.36
CA SER A 28 8.46 16.88 -11.79
C SER A 28 9.12 15.56 -12.13
N ILE A 29 10.08 15.11 -11.33
CA ILE A 29 10.73 13.80 -11.48
C ILE A 29 9.70 12.69 -11.36
N ALA A 30 8.85 12.71 -10.34
CA ALA A 30 7.79 11.72 -10.16
C ALA A 30 6.80 11.71 -11.33
N ALA A 31 6.41 12.89 -11.85
CA ALA A 31 5.52 13.00 -13.00
C ALA A 31 6.15 12.45 -14.28
N ILE A 32 7.42 12.78 -14.55
CA ILE A 32 8.15 12.25 -15.72
C ILE A 32 8.31 10.74 -15.59
N MET A 33 8.69 10.23 -14.42
CA MET A 33 8.80 8.78 -14.19
C MET A 33 7.45 8.07 -14.39
N ALA A 34 6.36 8.63 -13.88
CA ALA A 34 5.03 8.09 -14.10
C ALA A 34 4.67 8.05 -15.59
N LEU A 35 5.00 9.10 -16.34
CA LEU A 35 4.78 9.16 -17.79
C LEU A 35 5.63 8.13 -18.55
N VAL A 36 6.90 7.96 -18.17
CA VAL A 36 7.79 6.96 -18.78
C VAL A 36 7.27 5.55 -18.55
N VAL A 37 6.88 5.23 -17.31
CA VAL A 37 6.29 3.92 -16.98
C VAL A 37 4.99 3.71 -17.75
N PHE A 38 4.12 4.72 -17.81
CA PHE A 38 2.87 4.65 -18.58
C PHE A 38 3.13 4.40 -20.08
N ALA A 39 4.09 5.11 -20.68
CA ALA A 39 4.46 4.93 -22.08
C ALA A 39 5.08 3.54 -22.33
N ALA A 40 5.93 3.05 -21.43
CA ALA A 40 6.53 1.72 -21.53
C ALA A 40 5.48 0.61 -21.43
N VAL A 41 4.54 0.70 -20.49
CA VAL A 41 3.41 -0.24 -20.38
C VAL A 41 2.51 -0.16 -21.61
N GLY A 42 2.18 1.05 -22.08
CA GLY A 42 1.39 1.23 -23.30
C GLY A 42 2.05 0.62 -24.53
N TYR A 43 3.37 0.79 -24.67
CA TYR A 43 4.15 0.17 -25.74
C TYR A 43 4.19 -1.36 -25.61
N ALA A 44 4.37 -1.89 -24.39
CA ALA A 44 4.34 -3.33 -24.15
C ALA A 44 2.98 -3.93 -24.50
N VAL A 45 1.89 -3.31 -24.04
CA VAL A 45 0.52 -3.72 -24.40
C VAL A 45 0.34 -3.69 -25.91
N TYR A 46 0.68 -2.58 -26.58
CA TYR A 46 0.59 -2.45 -28.03
C TYR A 46 1.28 -3.60 -28.77
N ARG A 47 2.52 -3.92 -28.38
CA ARG A 47 3.29 -5.05 -28.93
C ARG A 47 2.66 -6.41 -28.64
N LEU A 48 2.10 -6.62 -27.44
CA LEU A 48 1.42 -7.85 -27.07
C LEU A 48 0.08 -8.03 -27.79
N THR A 49 -0.61 -6.93 -28.16
CA THR A 49 -1.89 -6.95 -28.88
C THR A 49 -1.75 -6.80 -30.40
N GLU A 50 -0.53 -6.85 -30.95
CA GLU A 50 -0.30 -6.69 -32.40
C GLU A 50 -1.04 -7.78 -33.23
N GLU A 51 -1.32 -8.94 -32.62
CA GLU A 51 -2.06 -10.06 -33.20
C GLU A 51 -3.57 -10.09 -32.82
N VAL A 52 -4.05 -9.15 -32.01
CA VAL A 52 -5.44 -9.12 -31.51
C VAL A 52 -6.24 -8.07 -32.25
N SER A 53 -7.29 -8.49 -32.97
CA SER A 53 -8.19 -7.53 -33.61
C SER A 53 -9.21 -6.95 -32.62
N TYR A 54 -9.67 -5.71 -32.86
CA TYR A 54 -10.75 -5.10 -32.08
C TYR A 54 -12.03 -5.97 -32.09
N ALA A 55 -12.30 -6.65 -33.20
CA ALA A 55 -13.44 -7.56 -33.32
C ALA A 55 -13.32 -8.75 -32.36
N ASP A 56 -12.11 -9.25 -32.10
CA ASP A 56 -11.88 -10.36 -31.17
C ASP A 56 -12.12 -9.94 -29.72
N VAL A 57 -11.82 -8.68 -29.37
CA VAL A 57 -12.15 -8.12 -28.05
C VAL A 57 -13.65 -8.06 -27.84
N LEU A 58 -14.42 -7.53 -28.81
CA LEU A 58 -15.88 -7.49 -28.70
C LEU A 58 -16.49 -8.89 -28.64
N ARG A 59 -16.00 -9.82 -29.47
CA ARG A 59 -16.49 -11.20 -29.47
C ARG A 59 -16.25 -11.86 -28.13
N SER A 60 -15.08 -11.65 -27.53
CA SER A 60 -14.74 -12.20 -26.21
C SER A 60 -15.60 -11.59 -25.10
N LEU A 61 -15.86 -10.28 -25.16
CA LEU A 61 -16.73 -9.60 -24.20
C LEU A 61 -18.17 -10.10 -24.30
N ALA A 62 -18.68 -10.31 -25.52
CA ALA A 62 -20.02 -10.87 -25.75
C ALA A 62 -20.11 -12.36 -25.37
N ALA A 63 -19.02 -13.11 -25.49
CA ALA A 63 -18.95 -14.52 -25.10
C ALA A 63 -18.77 -14.72 -23.58
N THR A 64 -18.48 -13.65 -22.83
CA THR A 64 -18.29 -13.74 -21.38
C THR A 64 -19.62 -14.08 -20.71
N SER A 65 -19.64 -15.18 -19.94
CA SER A 65 -20.87 -15.65 -19.30
C SER A 65 -21.36 -14.67 -18.24
N THR A 66 -22.69 -14.50 -18.14
CA THR A 66 -23.32 -13.68 -17.08
C THR A 66 -22.94 -14.19 -15.68
N ALA A 67 -22.74 -15.50 -15.52
CA ALA A 67 -22.29 -16.11 -14.27
C ALA A 67 -20.87 -15.65 -13.88
N SER A 68 -19.96 -15.56 -14.85
CA SER A 68 -18.60 -15.03 -14.61
C SER A 68 -18.64 -13.57 -14.18
N ILE A 69 -19.50 -12.75 -14.80
CA ILE A 69 -19.68 -11.33 -14.42
C ILE A 69 -20.25 -11.23 -13.00
N ALA A 70 -21.27 -12.03 -12.67
CA ALA A 70 -21.85 -12.05 -11.33
C ALA A 70 -20.82 -12.47 -10.26
N LEU A 71 -20.01 -13.50 -10.54
CA LEU A 71 -18.93 -13.92 -9.65
C LEU A 71 -17.85 -12.84 -9.49
N ALA A 72 -17.48 -12.14 -10.56
CA ALA A 72 -16.53 -11.03 -10.50
C ALA A 72 -17.05 -9.89 -9.61
N ILE A 73 -18.35 -9.56 -9.69
CA ILE A 73 -18.98 -8.56 -8.81
C ILE A 73 -18.93 -9.03 -7.36
N ILE A 74 -19.27 -10.30 -7.08
CA ILE A 74 -19.22 -10.87 -5.72
C ILE A 74 -17.81 -10.84 -5.16
N PHE A 75 -16.80 -11.25 -5.91
CA PHE A 75 -15.40 -11.19 -5.47
C PHE A 75 -14.92 -9.76 -5.27
N THR A 76 -15.37 -8.81 -6.10
CA THR A 76 -15.08 -7.39 -5.89
C THR A 76 -15.70 -6.90 -4.57
N MET A 77 -16.96 -7.27 -4.28
CA MET A 77 -17.60 -6.91 -3.01
C MET A 77 -16.88 -7.54 -1.80
N LEU A 78 -16.40 -8.79 -1.94
CA LEU A 78 -15.63 -9.48 -0.91
C LEU A 78 -14.28 -8.80 -0.67
N SER A 79 -13.53 -8.44 -1.73
CA SER A 79 -12.29 -7.66 -1.60
C SER A 79 -12.55 -6.29 -0.94
N PHE A 80 -13.59 -5.56 -1.34
CA PHE A 80 -13.92 -4.30 -0.67
C PHE A 80 -14.34 -4.48 0.80
N LEU A 81 -14.92 -5.63 1.15
CA LEU A 81 -15.21 -5.98 2.54
C LEU A 81 -13.94 -6.28 3.33
N THR A 82 -12.97 -7.00 2.76
CA THR A 82 -11.66 -7.25 3.38
C THR A 82 -10.91 -5.93 3.60
N LEU A 83 -10.94 -5.03 2.61
CA LEU A 83 -10.42 -3.66 2.72
C LEU A 83 -11.01 -2.85 3.88
N CYS A 84 -12.28 -3.06 4.26
CA CYS A 84 -12.85 -2.42 5.44
C CYS A 84 -12.22 -2.94 6.76
N PHE A 85 -11.85 -4.22 6.81
CA PHE A 85 -11.18 -4.80 7.98
C PHE A 85 -9.75 -4.28 8.17
N TYR A 86 -9.07 -3.82 7.11
CA TYR A 86 -7.76 -3.14 7.22
C TYR A 86 -7.84 -1.90 8.12
N ASP A 87 -8.79 -1.01 7.82
CA ASP A 87 -8.95 0.26 8.55
C ASP A 87 -9.43 0.01 10.00
N LEU A 88 -10.20 -1.04 10.24
CA LEU A 88 -10.61 -1.44 11.60
C LEU A 88 -9.47 -1.97 12.44
N ASN A 89 -8.62 -2.82 11.86
CA ASN A 89 -7.41 -3.28 12.54
C ASN A 89 -6.46 -2.10 12.82
N ALA A 90 -6.33 -1.16 11.88
CA ALA A 90 -5.52 0.04 12.05
C ALA A 90 -6.06 0.94 13.18
N LEU A 91 -7.38 1.14 13.25
CA LEU A 91 -8.02 1.88 14.33
C LEU A 91 -7.81 1.20 15.70
N SER A 92 -7.99 -0.13 15.74
CA SER A 92 -7.72 -0.91 16.95
C SER A 92 -6.25 -0.82 17.38
N PHE A 93 -5.31 -0.79 16.43
CA PHE A 93 -3.87 -0.67 16.70
C PHE A 93 -3.51 0.68 17.32
N ILE A 94 -4.16 1.77 16.92
CA ILE A 94 -3.98 3.09 17.55
C ILE A 94 -4.81 3.28 18.84
N GLY A 95 -5.52 2.23 19.30
CA GLY A 95 -6.34 2.28 20.51
C GLY A 95 -7.65 3.06 20.35
N ARG A 96 -8.10 3.32 19.12
CA ARG A 96 -9.36 4.03 18.84
C ARG A 96 -10.43 3.04 18.37
N LYS A 97 -11.67 3.26 18.78
CA LYS A 97 -12.84 2.49 18.34
C LYS A 97 -13.83 3.43 17.66
N ARG A 98 -14.41 2.98 16.55
CA ARG A 98 -15.44 3.72 15.80
C ARG A 98 -16.55 2.79 15.35
N PRO A 99 -17.78 3.31 15.15
CA PRO A 99 -18.88 2.53 14.60
C PRO A 99 -18.50 1.90 13.25
N TRP A 100 -18.82 0.63 13.06
CA TRP A 100 -18.54 -0.10 11.82
C TRP A 100 -18.99 0.65 10.55
N PRO A 101 -20.21 1.23 10.47
CA PRO A 101 -20.68 1.87 9.25
C PRO A 101 -19.82 3.06 8.81
N GLU A 102 -19.31 3.85 9.77
CA GLU A 102 -18.43 5.00 9.48
C GLU A 102 -17.08 4.55 8.91
N VAL A 103 -16.52 3.48 9.49
CA VAL A 103 -15.25 2.92 9.04
C VAL A 103 -15.39 2.28 7.67
N ALA A 104 -16.45 1.50 7.46
CA ALA A 104 -16.72 0.85 6.18
C ALA A 104 -16.92 1.87 5.05
N LEU A 105 -17.71 2.92 5.27
CA LEU A 105 -17.92 3.98 4.28
C LEU A 105 -16.62 4.73 3.96
N THR A 106 -15.82 5.02 4.99
CA THR A 106 -14.53 5.71 4.83
C THR A 106 -13.53 4.85 4.06
N ALA A 107 -13.35 3.59 4.46
CA ALA A 107 -12.44 2.65 3.82
C ALA A 107 -12.86 2.37 2.38
N PHE A 108 -14.14 2.06 2.13
CA PHE A 108 -14.67 1.84 0.80
C PHE A 108 -14.38 3.03 -0.13
N SER A 109 -14.70 4.25 0.32
CA SER A 109 -14.46 5.47 -0.46
C SER A 109 -12.97 5.70 -0.70
N ALA A 110 -12.14 5.49 0.32
CA ALA A 110 -10.70 5.67 0.24
C ALA A 110 -10.04 4.70 -0.73
N TYR A 111 -10.45 3.43 -0.73
CA TYR A 111 -9.92 2.41 -1.64
C TYR A 111 -10.50 2.50 -3.04
N ALA A 112 -11.78 2.85 -3.20
CA ALA A 112 -12.38 3.07 -4.52
C ALA A 112 -11.64 4.19 -5.28
N VAL A 113 -11.40 5.32 -4.61
CA VAL A 113 -10.63 6.42 -5.20
C VAL A 113 -9.14 6.07 -5.28
N GLY A 114 -8.59 5.39 -4.28
CA GLY A 114 -7.18 4.98 -4.25
C GLY A 114 -6.78 4.08 -5.41
N ASN A 115 -7.65 3.13 -5.77
CA ASN A 115 -7.42 2.16 -6.85
C ASN A 115 -7.61 2.77 -8.24
N VAL A 116 -8.46 3.80 -8.39
CA VAL A 116 -8.72 4.46 -9.68
C VAL A 116 -7.80 5.64 -9.94
N ALA A 117 -7.62 6.53 -8.97
CA ALA A 117 -6.86 7.77 -9.14
C ALA A 117 -5.33 7.56 -9.12
N GLY A 118 -4.87 6.39 -8.67
CA GLY A 118 -3.47 6.12 -8.41
C GLY A 118 -2.95 6.82 -7.15
N PHE A 119 -1.70 6.52 -6.79
CA PHE A 119 -1.07 7.01 -5.56
C PHE A 119 -1.96 6.81 -4.32
N GLY A 120 -2.44 5.59 -4.09
CA GLY A 120 -3.49 5.28 -3.10
C GLY A 120 -3.24 5.83 -1.69
N ALA A 121 -1.97 5.94 -1.26
CA ALA A 121 -1.61 6.56 0.02
C ALA A 121 -1.89 8.08 0.07
N LEU A 122 -1.83 8.79 -1.06
CA LEU A 122 -2.14 10.22 -1.17
C LEU A 122 -3.63 10.45 -1.44
N SER A 123 -4.21 9.76 -2.43
CA SER A 123 -5.61 9.93 -2.83
C SER A 123 -6.57 9.33 -1.80
N GLY A 124 -6.42 8.05 -1.47
CA GLY A 124 -7.15 7.39 -0.40
C GLY A 124 -6.78 7.92 0.99
N GLY A 125 -5.53 8.38 1.18
CA GLY A 125 -5.11 9.03 2.42
C GLY A 125 -5.82 10.36 2.67
N ALA A 126 -6.05 11.18 1.64
CA ALA A 126 -6.80 12.43 1.77
C ALA A 126 -8.26 12.19 2.18
N ILE A 127 -8.89 11.12 1.70
CA ILE A 127 -10.26 10.73 2.10
C ILE A 127 -10.28 10.32 3.57
N ARG A 128 -9.35 9.46 4.00
CA ARG A 128 -9.20 9.08 5.41
C ARG A 128 -8.93 10.30 6.28
N TYR A 129 -8.07 11.21 5.83
CA TYR A 129 -7.77 12.46 6.52
C TYR A 129 -9.02 13.29 6.75
N ARG A 130 -9.83 13.50 5.71
CA ARG A 130 -11.07 14.29 5.81
C ARG A 130 -12.15 13.60 6.64
N ALA A 131 -12.33 12.29 6.50
CA ALA A 131 -13.35 11.55 7.22
C ALA A 131 -13.01 11.43 8.71
N TYR A 132 -11.78 11.04 9.04
CA TYR A 132 -11.35 10.85 10.42
C TYR A 132 -11.10 12.15 11.16
N SER A 133 -10.68 13.23 10.50
CA SER A 133 -10.59 14.55 11.15
C SER A 133 -11.96 15.06 11.59
N ARG A 134 -13.00 14.87 10.76
CA ARG A 134 -14.40 15.17 11.13
C ARG A 134 -14.90 14.29 12.27
N ALA A 135 -14.42 13.05 12.35
CA ALA A 135 -14.71 12.17 13.48
C ALA A 135 -13.92 12.54 14.76
N GLY A 136 -12.98 13.49 14.70
CA GLY A 136 -12.20 13.97 15.84
C GLY A 136 -10.88 13.24 16.09
N LEU A 137 -10.31 12.57 15.08
CA LEU A 137 -8.94 12.04 15.15
C LEU A 137 -7.93 13.14 14.83
N SER A 138 -6.80 13.12 15.54
CA SER A 138 -5.69 14.04 15.28
C SER A 138 -4.95 13.68 13.98
N PRO A 139 -4.30 14.65 13.31
CA PRO A 139 -3.50 14.39 12.10
C PRO A 139 -2.42 13.30 12.28
N ASP A 140 -1.79 13.22 13.46
CA ASP A 140 -0.79 12.19 13.78
C ASP A 140 -1.42 10.79 13.80
N GLU A 141 -2.58 10.63 14.42
CA GLU A 141 -3.31 9.36 14.45
C GLU A 141 -3.72 8.89 13.05
N ILE A 142 -4.19 9.81 12.21
CA ILE A 142 -4.57 9.49 10.84
C ILE A 142 -3.34 9.10 10.01
N GLY A 143 -2.22 9.80 10.19
CA GLY A 143 -0.95 9.44 9.58
C GLY A 143 -0.49 8.03 9.97
N ARG A 144 -0.66 7.66 11.25
CA ARG A 144 -0.36 6.31 11.74
C ARG A 144 -1.29 5.25 11.13
N ILE A 145 -2.57 5.55 10.95
CA ILE A 145 -3.52 4.65 10.24
C ILE A 145 -3.07 4.42 8.80
N ILE A 146 -2.83 5.51 8.05
CA ILE A 146 -2.43 5.42 6.63
C ILE A 146 -1.11 4.64 6.50
N ALA A 147 -0.11 4.98 7.32
CA ALA A 147 1.17 4.30 7.31
C ALA A 147 1.03 2.81 7.66
N PHE A 148 0.26 2.48 8.69
CA PHE A 148 0.00 1.08 9.07
C PHE A 148 -0.64 0.31 7.92
N VAL A 149 -1.73 0.84 7.34
CA VAL A 149 -2.45 0.17 6.27
C VAL A 149 -1.56 -0.01 5.03
N THR A 150 -0.86 1.03 4.59
CA THR A 150 0.02 0.97 3.42
C THR A 150 1.19 0.01 3.63
N LEU A 151 1.85 0.06 4.80
CA LEU A 151 2.97 -0.84 5.10
C LEU A 151 2.51 -2.28 5.21
N SER A 152 1.40 -2.53 5.92
CA SER A 152 0.85 -3.87 6.08
C SER A 152 0.40 -4.48 4.75
N PHE A 153 -0.31 -3.71 3.92
CA PHE A 153 -0.70 -4.16 2.58
C PHE A 153 0.52 -4.49 1.72
N SER A 154 1.49 -3.56 1.65
CA SER A 154 2.69 -3.76 0.82
C SER A 154 3.51 -4.97 1.27
N LEU A 155 3.65 -5.15 2.59
CA LEU A 155 4.35 -6.27 3.18
C LEU A 155 3.63 -7.60 2.96
N GLY A 156 2.30 -7.63 3.20
CA GLY A 156 1.49 -8.82 2.99
C GLY A 156 1.48 -9.24 1.53
N LEU A 157 1.32 -8.27 0.61
CA LEU A 157 1.42 -8.50 -0.84
C LEU A 157 2.80 -9.05 -1.21
N ALA A 158 3.89 -8.45 -0.73
CA ALA A 158 5.24 -8.92 -1.03
C ALA A 158 5.49 -10.35 -0.53
N ILE A 159 5.03 -10.69 0.68
CA ILE A 159 5.12 -12.05 1.24
C ILE A 159 4.30 -13.03 0.41
N LEU A 160 3.08 -12.67 0.02
CA LEU A 160 2.22 -13.54 -0.80
C LEU A 160 2.78 -13.74 -2.20
N THR A 161 3.22 -12.68 -2.86
CA THR A 161 3.81 -12.76 -4.19
C THR A 161 5.06 -13.64 -4.18
N THR A 162 6.00 -13.38 -3.27
CA THR A 162 7.23 -14.17 -3.19
C THR A 162 6.99 -15.61 -2.72
N GLY A 163 6.05 -15.82 -1.79
CA GLY A 163 5.66 -17.15 -1.32
C GLY A 163 5.00 -18.00 -2.41
N SER A 164 4.11 -17.40 -3.20
CA SER A 164 3.41 -18.09 -4.30
C SER A 164 4.30 -18.30 -5.53
N LEU A 165 5.28 -17.43 -5.78
CA LEU A 165 6.22 -17.57 -6.90
C LEU A 165 7.17 -18.76 -6.74
N ILE A 166 7.50 -19.18 -5.51
CA ILE A 166 8.41 -20.30 -5.27
C ILE A 166 7.87 -21.63 -5.84
N PRO A 167 6.65 -22.10 -5.50
CA PRO A 167 6.09 -23.32 -6.07
C PRO A 167 5.70 -23.15 -7.55
N MET A 168 5.29 -21.93 -7.96
CA MET A 168 4.83 -21.64 -9.33
C MET A 168 5.96 -21.27 -10.30
N ALA A 169 7.22 -21.28 -9.85
CA ALA A 169 8.37 -20.85 -10.65
C ALA A 169 8.55 -21.68 -11.93
N GLY A 170 8.11 -22.94 -11.93
CA GLY A 170 8.12 -23.81 -13.11
C GLY A 170 7.29 -23.26 -14.26
N GLU A 171 6.11 -22.72 -13.95
CA GLU A 171 5.12 -22.25 -14.92
C GLU A 171 5.34 -20.78 -15.31
N ILE A 172 5.76 -19.94 -14.35
CA ILE A 172 5.89 -18.50 -14.55
C ILE A 172 7.24 -18.11 -15.16
N ALA A 173 8.34 -18.80 -14.82
CA ALA A 173 9.67 -18.39 -15.29
C ALA A 173 9.84 -18.37 -16.82
N PRO A 174 9.28 -19.32 -17.60
CA PRO A 174 9.33 -19.26 -19.06
C PRO A 174 8.63 -18.03 -19.64
N LEU A 175 7.54 -17.56 -19.02
CA LEU A 175 6.81 -16.37 -19.44
C LEU A 175 7.63 -15.09 -19.26
N LEU A 176 8.60 -15.11 -18.34
CA LEU A 176 9.51 -14.00 -18.06
C LEU A 176 10.86 -14.13 -18.78
N GLY A 177 11.07 -15.19 -19.58
CA GLY A 177 12.37 -15.47 -20.20
C GLY A 177 13.48 -15.81 -19.21
N MET A 178 13.12 -16.31 -18.01
CA MET A 178 14.07 -16.66 -16.95
C MET A 178 14.04 -18.17 -16.67
N THR A 179 15.07 -18.69 -16.00
CA THR A 179 15.05 -20.07 -15.52
C THR A 179 14.22 -20.17 -14.23
N SER A 180 13.51 -21.28 -14.04
CA SER A 180 12.73 -21.54 -12.81
C SER A 180 13.60 -21.50 -11.56
N GLY A 181 14.86 -21.96 -11.65
CA GLY A 181 15.81 -21.90 -10.55
C GLY A 181 16.14 -20.45 -10.14
N THR A 182 16.36 -19.55 -11.11
CA THR A 182 16.60 -18.13 -10.82
C THR A 182 15.40 -17.47 -10.17
N LEU A 183 14.20 -17.68 -10.72
CA LEU A 183 12.97 -17.07 -10.20
C LEU A 183 12.65 -17.54 -8.78
N ALA A 184 12.79 -18.85 -8.52
CA ALA A 184 12.58 -19.42 -7.19
C ALA A 184 13.63 -18.90 -6.18
N THR A 185 14.90 -18.82 -6.58
CA THR A 185 15.97 -18.34 -5.70
C THR A 185 15.80 -16.86 -5.35
N VAL A 186 15.47 -16.01 -6.32
CA VAL A 186 15.22 -14.58 -6.08
C VAL A 186 14.00 -14.41 -5.17
N SER A 187 12.92 -15.14 -5.44
CA SER A 187 11.70 -15.10 -4.61
C SER A 187 11.98 -15.54 -3.17
N ALA A 188 12.74 -16.64 -2.98
CA ALA A 188 13.15 -17.13 -1.68
C ALA A 188 14.07 -16.15 -0.93
N ALA A 189 15.02 -15.50 -1.64
CA ALA A 189 15.90 -14.50 -1.06
C ALA A 189 15.13 -13.27 -0.58
N ILE A 190 14.18 -12.77 -1.37
CA ILE A 190 13.32 -11.64 -0.98
C ILE A 190 12.43 -12.02 0.19
N LEU A 191 11.79 -13.19 0.15
CA LEU A 191 10.96 -13.68 1.25
C LEU A 191 11.76 -13.81 2.55
N LEU A 192 12.97 -14.39 2.49
CA LEU A 192 13.85 -14.51 3.64
C LEU A 192 14.27 -13.13 4.17
N ALA A 193 14.62 -12.19 3.30
CA ALA A 193 14.96 -10.82 3.69
C ALA A 193 13.79 -10.13 4.42
N ILE A 194 12.56 -10.30 3.93
CA ILE A 194 11.34 -9.77 4.57
C ILE A 194 11.15 -10.41 5.96
N LEU A 195 11.24 -11.73 6.07
CA LEU A 195 11.06 -12.44 7.33
C LEU A 195 12.14 -12.06 8.36
N LEU A 196 13.40 -11.90 7.92
CA LEU A 196 14.50 -11.43 8.76
C LEU A 196 14.26 -9.98 9.23
N LEU A 197 13.85 -9.09 8.33
CA LEU A 197 13.49 -7.71 8.68
C LEU A 197 12.40 -7.68 9.74
N LEU A 198 11.32 -8.47 9.59
CA LEU A 198 10.25 -8.56 10.58
C LEU A 198 10.75 -9.13 11.91
N GLY A 199 11.63 -10.12 11.88
CA GLY A 199 12.27 -10.68 13.07
C GLY A 199 13.13 -9.67 13.83
N ILE A 200 13.92 -8.86 13.11
CA ILE A 200 14.73 -7.78 13.70
C ILE A 200 13.81 -6.68 14.25
N ALA A 201 12.75 -6.34 13.53
CA ALA A 201 11.85 -5.26 13.88
C ALA A 201 11.06 -5.59 15.15
N ARG A 202 10.63 -6.84 15.29
CA ARG A 202 9.98 -7.37 16.51
C ARG A 202 10.86 -7.26 17.75
N ARG A 203 12.18 -7.31 17.61
CA ARG A 203 13.12 -7.18 18.75
C ARG A 203 13.35 -5.72 19.17
N GLY A 204 12.62 -4.76 18.60
CA GLY A 204 12.78 -3.33 18.87
C GLY A 204 14.11 -2.75 18.38
N ARG A 205 14.82 -3.48 17.51
CA ARG A 205 16.17 -3.14 17.05
C ARG A 205 16.20 -2.27 15.79
N LEU A 206 15.03 -2.02 15.16
CA LEU A 206 14.93 -1.19 13.96
C LEU A 206 14.60 0.26 14.33
N ARG A 207 15.58 1.14 14.11
CA ARG A 207 15.41 2.60 14.16
C ARG A 207 15.40 3.13 12.73
N ILE A 208 14.29 3.71 12.30
CA ILE A 208 14.16 4.35 10.98
C ILE A 208 14.02 5.85 11.24
N ALA A 209 14.91 6.66 10.65
CA ALA A 209 14.90 8.12 10.76
C ALA A 209 14.79 8.65 12.21
N GLY A 210 15.51 8.01 13.15
CA GLY A 210 15.52 8.42 14.57
C GLY A 210 14.31 7.96 15.40
N ARG A 211 13.30 7.31 14.81
CA ARG A 211 12.16 6.71 15.51
C ARG A 211 12.29 5.19 15.59
N THR A 212 11.98 4.60 16.74
CA THR A 212 11.88 3.14 16.89
C THR A 212 10.62 2.65 16.20
N LEU A 213 10.77 1.73 15.24
CA LEU A 213 9.63 1.11 14.58
C LEU A 213 9.01 0.08 15.55
N ASN A 214 7.94 0.48 16.23
CA ASN A 214 7.19 -0.43 17.08
C ASN A 214 6.24 -1.25 16.20
N LEU A 215 6.55 -2.53 16.01
CA LEU A 215 5.68 -3.43 15.30
C LEU A 215 4.39 -3.68 16.10
N PRO A 216 3.25 -3.87 15.42
CA PRO A 216 2.05 -4.38 16.04
C PRO A 216 2.28 -5.76 16.66
N ASP A 217 1.43 -6.13 17.61
CA ASP A 217 1.44 -7.45 18.20
C ASP A 217 1.22 -8.54 17.12
N THR A 218 1.66 -9.77 17.41
CA THR A 218 1.57 -10.89 16.48
C THR A 218 0.13 -11.18 16.05
N GLY A 219 -0.85 -10.95 16.92
CA GLY A 219 -2.27 -11.13 16.61
C GLY A 219 -2.79 -10.10 15.62
N THR A 220 -2.42 -8.83 15.78
CA THR A 220 -2.75 -7.79 14.80
C THR A 220 -2.07 -8.05 13.46
N LEU A 221 -0.78 -8.44 13.46
CA LEU A 221 -0.07 -8.78 12.21
C LEU A 221 -0.66 -9.98 11.49
N SER A 222 -1.05 -11.04 12.21
CA SER A 222 -1.64 -12.24 11.59
C SER A 222 -3.04 -11.96 11.05
N ARG A 223 -3.87 -11.19 11.78
CA ARG A 223 -5.17 -10.72 11.28
C ARG A 223 -4.98 -9.88 10.02
N GLN A 224 -4.03 -8.95 10.04
CA GLN A 224 -3.75 -8.11 8.89
C GLN A 224 -3.28 -8.92 7.69
N PHE A 225 -2.40 -9.90 7.90
CA PHE A 225 -1.94 -10.79 6.84
C PHE A 225 -3.09 -11.62 6.26
N LEU A 226 -3.98 -12.16 7.09
CA LEU A 226 -5.18 -12.87 6.60
C LEU A 226 -6.09 -11.96 5.78
N VAL A 227 -6.25 -10.70 6.20
CA VAL A 227 -7.01 -9.73 5.41
C VAL A 227 -6.31 -9.47 4.07
N THR A 228 -4.97 -9.40 4.03
CA THR A 228 -4.20 -9.30 2.77
C THR A 228 -4.26 -10.54 1.88
N VAL A 229 -4.46 -11.72 2.45
CA VAL A 229 -4.64 -12.97 1.67
C VAL A 229 -6.00 -13.00 0.99
N LEU A 230 -7.02 -12.44 1.65
CA LEU A 230 -8.40 -12.48 1.17
C LEU A 230 -8.75 -11.30 0.24
N ASP A 231 -8.00 -10.20 0.35
CA ASP A 231 -8.02 -9.08 -0.59
C ASP A 231 -7.27 -9.42 -1.88
#